data_AF-A0A7V9BXZ8-F1
#
_entry.id   AF-A0A7V9BXZ8-F1
#
_cell.length_a   1.000
_cell.length_b   1.000
_cell.length_c   1.000
_cell.angle_alpha   90.00
_cell.angle_beta   90.00
_cell.angle_gamma   90.00
#
_symmetry.space_group_name_H-M   'P 1'
#
loop_
_entity.id
_entity.type
_entity.pdbx_description
1 polymer ?
#
loop_
_entity_poly.entity_id
_entity_poly.type
_entity_poly.pdbx_seq_one_letter_code
_entity_poly.pdbx_strand_id
1 'polypeptide(L)' 'MGKYDPTTPPDDGRLAAKTLPNASFFELPGIGHDATAQECPRLLRQEFLTDPSPAPEHPCLDDLGPPSFESV' A
#
# COMPACT_ATOMS: atom_id res chain seq x y z
N MET A 1 0.41 -3.14 -0.54
CA MET A 1 1.56 -3.68 -1.29
C MET A 1 2.03 -2.66 -2.30
N GLY A 2 3.35 -2.50 -2.49
CA GLY A 2 3.89 -1.65 -3.54
C GLY A 2 3.60 -2.23 -4.93
N LYS A 3 3.08 -1.42 -5.86
CA LYS A 3 2.74 -1.86 -7.23
C LYS A 3 3.93 -2.48 -7.97
N TYR A 4 5.15 -2.05 -7.64
CA TYR A 4 6.39 -2.47 -8.28
C TYR A 4 7.27 -3.35 -7.37
N ASP A 5 6.72 -3.95 -6.30
CA ASP A 5 7.47 -4.83 -5.41
C ASP A 5 7.81 -6.17 -6.12
N PRO A 6 9.10 -6.47 -6.38
CA PRO A 6 9.49 -7.72 -7.05
C PRO A 6 9.65 -8.90 -6.07
N THR A 7 9.78 -8.64 -4.77
CA THR A 7 10.09 -9.65 -3.73
C THR A 7 8.80 -10.23 -3.16
N THR A 8 7.82 -9.37 -2.91
CA THR A 8 6.48 -9.72 -2.42
C THR A 8 5.41 -9.03 -3.28
N PRO A 9 5.14 -9.55 -4.50
CA PRO A 9 4.26 -8.89 -5.45
C PRO A 9 2.83 -8.64 -4.93
N PRO A 10 2.10 -7.65 -5.49
CA PRO A 10 0.73 -7.32 -5.08
C PRO A 10 -0.25 -8.51 -5.07
N ASP A 11 -0.05 -9.50 -5.96
CA ASP A 11 -0.90 -10.69 -6.01
C ASP A 11 -0.81 -11.55 -4.73
N ASP A 12 0.36 -11.65 -4.10
CA ASP A 12 0.53 -12.36 -2.83
C ASP A 12 -0.28 -11.69 -1.72
N GLY A 13 -0.27 -10.35 -1.68
CA GLY A 13 -1.08 -9.57 -0.75
C GLY A 13 -2.58 -9.71 -0.99
N ARG A 14 -3.02 -9.75 -2.26
CA ARG A 14 -4.42 -10.03 -2.62
C ARG A 14 -4.85 -11.42 -2.15
N LEU A 15 -4.00 -12.44 -2.30
CA LEU A 15 -4.28 -13.79 -1.85
C LEU A 15 -4.36 -13.85 -0.31
N ALA A 16 -3.44 -13.20 0.40
CA ALA A 16 -3.46 -13.11 1.85
C ALA A 16 -4.73 -12.40 2.38
N ALA A 17 -5.15 -11.30 1.74
CA ALA A 17 -6.36 -10.57 2.16
C ALA A 17 -7.65 -11.41 2.04
N LYS A 18 -7.68 -12.42 1.16
CA LYS A 18 -8.84 -13.34 1.03
C LYS A 18 -8.98 -14.30 2.20
N THR A 19 -7.92 -14.56 2.97
CA THR A 19 -7.92 -15.55 4.06
C THR A 19 -7.88 -14.92 5.45
N LEU A 20 -7.73 -13.61 5.52
CA LEU A 20 -7.65 -12.85 6.77
C LEU A 20 -8.93 -12.00 6.94
N PRO A 21 -9.81 -12.33 7.91
CA PRO A 21 -11.17 -11.77 7.98
C PRO A 21 -11.22 -10.26 8.28
N ASN A 22 -10.14 -9.70 8.81
CA ASN A 22 -10.03 -8.27 9.13
C ASN A 22 -8.96 -7.58 8.26
N ALA A 23 -8.58 -8.16 7.13
CA ALA A 23 -7.56 -7.56 6.27
C ALA A 23 -8.18 -6.53 5.30
N SER A 24 -7.44 -5.45 5.09
CA SER A 24 -7.66 -4.51 3.99
C SER A 24 -6.46 -4.55 3.05
N PHE A 25 -6.70 -4.44 1.74
CA PHE A 25 -5.66 -4.46 0.73
C PHE A 25 -5.63 -3.13 -0.03
N PHE A 26 -4.46 -2.48 -0.01
CA PHE A 26 -4.17 -1.31 -0.83
C PHE A 26 -3.01 -1.63 -1.78
N GLU A 27 -3.19 -1.42 -3.08
CA GLU A 27 -2.09 -1.40 -4.06
C GLU A 27 -1.58 0.03 -4.19
N LEU A 28 -0.28 0.23 -4.00
CA LEU A 28 0.32 1.55 -3.82
C LEU A 28 1.10 1.97 -5.09
N PRO A 29 0.62 2.96 -5.87
CA PRO A 29 1.30 3.42 -7.08
C PRO A 29 2.69 3.97 -6.78
N GLY A 30 3.65 3.76 -7.69
CA GLY A 30 5.01 4.30 -7.55
C GLY A 30 5.90 3.64 -6.50
N ILE A 31 5.36 2.71 -5.70
CA ILE A 31 6.07 2.09 -4.58
C ILE A 31 6.53 0.67 -4.94
N GLY A 32 7.77 0.33 -4.57
CA GLY A 32 8.36 -0.99 -4.67
C GLY A 32 8.33 -1.78 -3.36
N HIS A 33 9.40 -2.50 -3.06
CA HIS A 33 9.56 -3.23 -1.80
C HIS A 33 9.71 -2.29 -0.60
N ASP A 34 9.42 -2.81 0.60
CA ASP A 34 9.41 -2.06 1.87
C ASP A 34 8.51 -0.81 1.84
N ALA A 35 7.27 -0.99 1.38
CA ALA A 35 6.31 0.10 1.20
C ALA A 35 6.09 0.96 2.47
N THR A 36 6.28 0.38 3.66
CA THR A 36 6.07 1.10 4.92
C THR A 36 7.20 2.05 5.32
N ALA A 37 8.27 2.10 4.53
CA ALA A 37 9.26 3.17 4.58
C ALA A 37 8.72 4.50 4.02
N GLN A 38 7.63 4.46 3.25
CA GLN A 38 6.94 5.64 2.73
C GLN A 38 5.84 6.12 3.69
N GLU A 39 5.54 7.42 3.65
CA GLU A 39 4.65 8.07 4.62
C GLU A 39 3.22 7.51 4.60
N CYS A 40 2.57 7.50 3.43
CA CYS A 40 1.17 7.10 3.34
C CYS A 40 0.94 5.64 3.80
N PRO A 41 1.71 4.63 3.34
CA PRO A 41 1.56 3.26 3.83
C PRO A 41 1.90 3.09 5.33
N ARG A 42 2.80 3.94 5.86
CA ARG A 42 3.12 3.96 7.29
C ARG A 42 1.92 4.45 8.11
N LEU A 43 1.24 5.51 7.67
CA LEU A 43 0.02 6.04 8.30
C LEU A 43 -1.11 5.01 8.27
N LEU A 44 -1.39 4.42 7.09
CA LEU A 44 -2.41 3.37 6.95
C LEU A 44 -2.20 2.19 7.92
N ARG A 45 -0.93 1.76 8.07
CA ARG A 45 -0.59 0.71 9.04
C ARG A 45 -0.86 1.16 10.48
N GLN A 46 -0.52 2.39 10.84
CA GLN A 46 -0.74 2.92 12.20
C GLN A 46 -2.23 3.04 12.54
N GLU A 47 -3.04 3.50 11.58
CA GLU A 47 -4.50 3.57 11.72
C GLU A 47 -5.11 2.19 11.87
N PHE A 48 -4.74 1.23 11.01
CA PHE A 48 -5.21 -0.15 11.10
C PHE A 48 -4.93 -0.80 12.46
N LEU A 49 -3.77 -0.53 13.06
CA LEU A 49 -3.42 -1.04 14.39
C LEU A 49 -4.24 -0.41 15.52
N THR A 50 -4.79 0.78 15.29
CA THR A 50 -5.63 1.51 16.25
C THR A 50 -7.10 1.13 16.08
N ASP A 51 -7.58 1.08 14.83
CA ASP A 51 -8.89 0.62 14.42
C ASP A 51 -8.74 -0.21 13.12
N PRO A 52 -9.01 -1.53 13.17
CA PRO A 52 -8.86 -2.42 12.02
C PRO A 52 -9.97 -2.25 10.97
N SER A 53 -10.81 -1.22 11.07
CA SER A 53 -11.87 -0.87 10.12
C SER A 53 -11.48 0.35 9.25
N PRO A 54 -10.38 0.31 8.48
CA PRO A 54 -9.95 1.48 7.72
C PRO A 54 -10.95 1.80 6.60
N ALA A 55 -11.09 3.09 6.31
CA ALA A 55 -11.83 3.53 5.14
C ALA A 55 -11.20 2.93 3.87
N PRO A 56 -12.02 2.45 2.90
CA PRO A 56 -11.50 1.87 1.65
C PRO A 56 -10.78 2.89 0.77
N GLU A 57 -10.99 4.19 1.02
CA GLU A 57 -10.31 5.30 0.37
C GLU A 57 -9.73 6.21 1.46
N HIS A 58 -8.41 6.44 1.42
CA HIS A 58 -7.70 7.26 2.38
C HIS A 58 -7.01 8.42 1.64
N PRO A 59 -7.15 9.69 2.09
CA PRO A 59 -6.69 10.86 1.34
C PRO A 59 -5.22 10.82 0.91
N CYS A 60 -4.32 10.24 1.72
CA CYS A 60 -2.90 10.15 1.35
C CYS A 60 -2.62 9.30 0.11
N LEU A 61 -3.56 8.46 -0.32
CA LEU A 61 -3.42 7.66 -1.53
C LEU A 61 -3.48 8.51 -2.80
N ASP A 62 -4.17 9.65 -2.75
CA ASP A 62 -4.31 10.57 -3.89
C ASP A 62 -2.97 11.23 -4.27
N ASP A 63 -2.06 11.34 -3.31
CA ASP A 63 -0.72 11.89 -3.49
C ASP A 63 0.28 10.84 -4.03
N LEU A 64 -0.13 9.57 -4.14
CA LEU A 64 0.74 8.51 -4.65
C LEU A 64 0.68 8.45 -6.19
N GLY A 65 1.85 8.46 -6.82
CA GLY A 65 1.98 8.35 -8.26
C GLY A 65 3.28 7.67 -8.68
N PRO A 66 3.37 7.20 -9.93
CA PRO A 66 4.64 6.75 -10.47
C PRO A 66 5.68 7.89 -10.42
N PRO A 67 6.97 7.57 -10.28
CA PRO A 67 8.02 8.59 -10.35
C PRO A 67 7.98 9.32 -11.69
N SER A 68 8.22 10.63 -11.67
CA SER A 68 8.45 11.42 -12.88
C SER A 68 9.88 11.23 -13.38
N PHE A 69 10.04 10.95 -14.66
CA PHE A 69 11.34 10.86 -15.32
C PHE A 69 11.49 12.05 -16.26
N GLU A 70 12.54 12.84 -16.06
CA GLU A 70 12.93 13.89 -16.99
C GLU A 70 14.06 13.37 -17.89
N SER A 71 14.05 13.75 -19.17
CA SER A 71 15.18 13.50 -20.05
C SER A 71 16.28 14.50 -19.71
N VAL A 72 17.43 13.99 -19.28
CA VAL A 72 18.66 14.78 -19.05
C VAL A 72 19.26 15.21 -20.37
#